data_AF-A0A915CV58-F1
#
_entry.id   AF-A0A915CV58-F1
#
_cell.length_a   1.000
_cell.length_b   1.000
_cell.length_c   1.000
_cell.angle_alpha   90.00
_cell.angle_beta   90.00
_cell.angle_gamma   90.00
#
_symmetry.space_group_name_H-M   'P 1'
#
loop_
_entity.id
_entity.type
_entity.pdbx_description
1 polymer ?
#
loop_
_entity_poly.entity_id
_entity_poly.type
_entity_poly.pdbx_seq_one_letter_code
_entity_poly.pdbx_strand_id
1 'polypeptide(L)'
;MQTEWHLCKALIWIREDTAKYLCNLDANSAYYDPKSRSMRDNPFKDMPGKEFEEAKFAGENFIRYSGEVVKANEAQVFAWQATSKGVDLHALGEPTKLENLKKVYENEKNVIRGSINRIFLRSMVPAPSKQSQPLECEGPG
;
A
#
# COMPACT_ATOMS: atom_id res chain seq x y z
N MET A 1 28.90 23.06 -54.09
CA MET A 1 28.06 23.51 -52.95
C MET A 1 27.50 22.25 -52.31
N GLN A 2 28.30 21.64 -51.42
CA GLN A 2 27.88 20.49 -50.62
C GLN A 2 26.84 20.99 -49.62
N THR A 3 25.57 20.65 -49.81
CA THR A 3 24.54 20.81 -48.80
C THR A 3 24.71 19.67 -47.80
N GLU A 4 25.58 19.89 -46.82
CA GLU A 4 25.65 19.08 -45.61
C GLU A 4 24.33 19.22 -44.84
N TRP A 5 23.36 18.36 -45.13
CA TRP A 5 22.18 18.16 -44.30
C TRP A 5 22.52 17.34 -43.04
N HIS A 6 23.53 17.76 -42.28
CA HIS A 6 24.01 17.05 -41.10
C HIS A 6 23.25 17.38 -39.80
N LEU A 7 22.03 17.92 -39.89
CA LEU A 7 21.25 18.28 -38.71
C LEU A 7 19.84 17.69 -38.70
N CYS A 8 19.72 16.41 -39.05
CA CYS A 8 18.76 15.54 -38.38
C CYS A 8 19.46 14.88 -37.18
N LYS A 9 20.03 15.72 -36.29
CA LYS A 9 20.49 15.29 -34.97
C LYS A 9 19.21 14.90 -34.24
N ALA A 10 18.95 13.60 -34.19
CA ALA A 10 17.73 13.01 -33.66
C ALA A 10 17.28 13.78 -32.40
N LEU A 11 16.03 14.25 -32.39
CA LEU A 11 15.45 14.88 -31.21
C LEU A 11 15.66 13.92 -30.02
N ILE A 12 16.15 14.44 -28.89
CA ILE A 12 16.33 13.65 -27.65
C ILE A 12 14.98 13.15 -27.11
N TRP A 13 13.87 13.68 -27.64
CA TRP A 13 12.53 13.25 -27.25
C TRP A 13 12.19 11.88 -27.86
N ILE A 14 12.00 10.91 -26.96
CA ILE A 14 11.40 9.61 -27.24
C ILE A 14 9.96 9.83 -27.73
N ARG A 15 9.66 9.45 -28.97
CA ARG A 15 8.37 9.74 -29.63
C ARG A 15 7.24 8.89 -29.05
N GLU A 16 7.57 7.78 -28.40
CA GLU A 16 6.65 6.86 -27.74
C GLU A 16 6.12 7.42 -26.41
N ASP A 17 6.89 8.29 -25.75
CA ASP A 17 6.54 8.87 -24.45
C ASP A 17 5.69 10.13 -24.61
N THR A 18 4.41 10.00 -24.27
CA THR A 18 3.45 11.11 -24.27
C THR A 18 3.70 12.03 -23.07
N ALA A 19 3.64 13.35 -23.29
CA ALA A 19 3.77 14.32 -22.20
C ALA A 19 2.57 14.26 -21.24
N LYS A 20 2.79 14.50 -19.94
CA LYS A 20 1.75 14.37 -18.90
C LYS A 20 0.50 15.24 -19.15
N TYR A 21 0.69 16.48 -19.59
CA TYR A 21 -0.40 17.40 -19.90
C TYR A 21 -1.17 17.07 -21.20
N LEU A 22 -0.68 16.11 -21.99
CA LEU A 22 -1.38 15.59 -23.15
C LEU A 22 -2.17 14.31 -22.83
N CYS A 23 -2.08 13.79 -21.60
CA CYS A 23 -2.83 12.61 -21.18
C CYS A 23 -4.35 12.87 -21.16
N ASN A 24 -4.76 14.08 -20.76
CA ASN A 24 -6.16 14.53 -20.84
C ASN A 24 -6.18 16.00 -21.29
N LEU A 25 -6.99 16.32 -22.30
CA LEU A 25 -7.10 17.65 -22.89
C LEU A 25 -8.25 18.47 -22.29
N ASP A 26 -9.04 17.90 -21.38
CA ASP A 26 -10.07 18.65 -20.67
C ASP A 26 -9.44 19.74 -19.79
N ALA A 27 -10.00 20.95 -19.84
CA ALA A 27 -9.55 22.10 -19.08
C ALA A 27 -9.73 21.89 -17.56
N ASN A 28 -10.68 21.04 -17.16
CA ASN A 28 -10.93 20.70 -15.75
C ASN A 28 -10.11 19.51 -15.24
N SER A 29 -9.23 18.95 -16.08
CA SER A 29 -8.36 17.84 -15.68
C SER A 29 -7.28 18.25 -14.67
N ALA A 30 -6.47 17.27 -14.23
CA ALA A 30 -5.43 17.51 -13.23
C ALA A 30 -4.41 18.57 -13.67
N TYR A 31 -4.12 19.51 -12.77
CA TYR A 31 -3.19 20.60 -13.04
C TYR A 31 -1.74 20.11 -13.23
N TYR A 32 -1.11 20.58 -14.31
CA TYR A 32 0.32 20.37 -14.60
C TYR A 32 1.11 21.64 -14.30
N ASP A 33 2.14 21.56 -13.45
CA ASP A 33 3.08 22.66 -13.23
C ASP A 33 4.25 22.58 -14.24
N PRO A 34 4.36 23.50 -15.21
CA PRO A 34 5.40 23.47 -16.24
C PRO A 34 6.81 23.72 -15.67
N LYS A 35 6.94 24.33 -14.49
CA LYS A 35 8.23 24.63 -13.87
C LYS A 35 8.86 23.37 -13.28
N SER A 36 8.14 22.72 -12.37
CA SER A 36 8.58 21.47 -11.74
C SER A 36 8.35 20.25 -12.62
N ARG A 37 7.58 20.38 -13.73
CA ARG A 37 7.16 19.30 -14.62
C ARG A 37 6.36 18.22 -13.90
N SER A 38 5.62 18.62 -12.87
CA SER A 38 4.87 17.72 -12.00
C SER A 38 3.36 17.78 -12.25
N MET A 39 2.72 16.61 -12.21
CA MET A 39 1.25 16.47 -12.20
C MET A 39 0.87 15.66 -10.96
N ARG A 40 0.23 16.31 -9.99
CA ARG A 40 0.00 15.72 -8.65
C ARG A 40 -1.14 14.70 -8.67
N ASP A 41 -2.29 15.12 -9.18
CA ASP A 41 -3.50 14.31 -9.22
C ASP A 41 -3.59 13.48 -10.50
N ASN A 42 -4.49 12.49 -10.50
CA ASN A 42 -4.74 11.65 -11.66
C ASN A 42 -5.55 12.44 -12.71
N PRO A 43 -5.07 12.58 -13.97
CA PRO A 43 -5.82 13.24 -15.03
C PRO A 43 -7.13 12.54 -15.43
N PHE A 44 -7.31 11.26 -15.07
CA PHE A 44 -8.49 10.45 -15.41
C PHE A 44 -9.49 10.27 -14.26
N LYS A 45 -9.41 11.07 -13.19
CA LYS A 45 -10.20 10.88 -11.96
C LYS A 45 -11.72 10.93 -12.19
N ASP A 46 -12.18 11.80 -13.09
CA ASP A 46 -13.61 12.07 -13.31
C ASP A 46 -14.18 11.30 -14.51
N MET A 47 -13.36 10.47 -15.18
CA MET A 47 -13.73 9.71 -16.37
C MET A 47 -14.07 8.26 -16.01
N PRO A 48 -15.34 7.83 -16.09
CA PRO A 48 -15.70 6.43 -15.89
C PRO A 48 -15.44 5.62 -17.18
N GLY A 49 -14.56 4.61 -17.13
CA GLY A 49 -14.41 3.66 -18.23
C GLY A 49 -13.04 3.00 -18.36
N LYS A 50 -12.83 2.35 -19.52
CA LYS A 50 -11.59 1.62 -19.88
C LYS A 50 -10.34 2.51 -19.90
N GLU A 51 -10.51 3.81 -20.13
CA GLU A 51 -9.41 4.78 -20.14
C GLU A 51 -8.73 4.92 -18.76
N PHE A 52 -9.44 4.64 -17.67
CA PHE A 52 -8.87 4.61 -16.32
C PHE A 52 -7.99 3.38 -16.08
N GLU A 53 -8.39 2.21 -16.59
CA GLU A 53 -7.65 0.95 -16.44
C GLU A 53 -6.45 0.86 -17.38
N GLU A 54 -6.56 1.44 -18.59
CA GLU A 54 -5.48 1.53 -19.58
C GLU A 54 -4.57 2.75 -19.36
N ALA A 55 -4.83 3.56 -18.31
CA ALA A 55 -4.06 4.75 -18.00
C ALA A 55 -2.60 4.41 -17.68
N LYS A 56 -1.68 4.81 -18.57
CA LYS A 56 -0.23 4.71 -18.35
C LYS A 56 0.26 5.56 -17.18
N PHE A 57 -0.54 6.54 -16.75
CA PHE A 57 -0.18 7.49 -15.70
C PHE A 57 -1.36 7.76 -14.77
N ALA A 58 -1.19 7.43 -13.49
CA ALA A 58 -2.21 7.58 -12.45
C ALA A 58 -1.96 8.81 -11.52
N GLY A 59 -1.09 9.74 -11.93
CA GLY A 59 -0.65 10.86 -11.10
C GLY A 59 0.63 10.58 -10.30
N GLU A 60 1.37 11.64 -9.95
CA GLU A 60 2.60 11.49 -9.15
C GLU A 60 2.33 11.17 -7.68
N ASN A 61 1.21 11.65 -7.11
CA ASN A 61 0.89 11.34 -5.71
C ASN A 61 0.73 9.84 -5.50
N PHE A 62 0.13 9.13 -6.46
CA PHE A 62 0.02 7.68 -6.41
C PHE A 62 1.40 7.02 -6.31
N ILE A 63 2.33 7.40 -7.18
CA ILE A 63 3.68 6.83 -7.22
C ILE A 63 4.43 7.16 -5.91
N ARG A 64 4.34 8.40 -5.42
CA ARG A 64 5.03 8.87 -4.20
C ARG A 64 4.66 8.10 -2.94
N TYR A 65 3.41 7.66 -2.82
CA TYR A 65 2.93 6.91 -1.65
C TYR A 65 2.91 5.40 -1.87
N SER A 66 3.41 4.93 -3.02
CA SER A 66 3.47 3.51 -3.35
C SER A 66 4.86 2.91 -3.07
N GLY A 67 4.92 1.58 -2.97
CA GLY A 67 6.19 0.84 -2.89
C GLY A 67 6.87 0.91 -1.52
N GLU A 68 8.21 1.04 -1.54
CA GLU A 68 9.06 0.96 -0.35
C GLU A 68 8.89 2.13 0.63
N VAL A 69 8.39 3.26 0.13
CA VAL A 69 8.12 4.46 0.94
C VAL A 69 7.18 4.13 2.10
N VAL A 70 6.18 3.27 1.88
CA VAL A 70 5.25 2.83 2.93
C VAL A 70 6.00 2.12 4.06
N LYS A 71 6.89 1.18 3.72
CA LYS A 71 7.67 0.42 4.70
C LYS A 71 8.63 1.31 5.50
N ALA A 72 9.25 2.29 4.84
CA ALA A 72 10.11 3.28 5.48
C ALA A 72 9.33 4.18 6.45
N ASN A 73 8.14 4.64 6.05
CA ASN A 73 7.24 5.41 6.91
C ASN A 73 6.78 4.62 8.13
N GLU A 74 6.40 3.35 7.95
CA GLU A 74 6.05 2.47 9.07
C GLU A 74 7.23 2.25 10.02
N ALA A 75 8.45 2.08 9.49
CA ALA A 75 9.67 1.95 10.28
C ALA A 75 9.93 3.21 11.11
N GLN A 76 9.72 4.40 10.54
CA GLN A 76 9.80 5.67 11.26
C GLN A 76 8.76 5.77 12.39
N VAL A 77 7.51 5.41 12.10
CA VAL A 77 6.44 5.40 13.11
C VAL A 77 6.75 4.40 14.23
N PHE A 78 7.30 3.24 13.90
CA PHE A 78 7.76 2.25 14.88
C PHE A 78 8.87 2.82 15.77
N ALA A 79 9.85 3.53 15.20
CA ALA A 79 10.89 4.22 15.96
C ALA A 79 10.27 5.15 17.01
N TRP A 80 9.37 6.04 16.59
CA TRP A 80 8.70 7.00 17.49
C TRP A 80 7.90 6.32 18.60
N GLN A 81 7.21 5.23 18.29
CA GLN A 81 6.47 4.45 19.28
C GLN A 81 7.41 3.78 20.30
N ALA A 82 8.55 3.28 19.86
CA ALA A 82 9.55 2.66 20.73
C ALA A 82 10.25 3.70 21.63
N THR A 83 10.64 4.85 21.06
CA THR A 83 11.20 5.98 21.81
C THR A 83 10.21 6.48 22.87
N SER A 84 8.93 6.58 22.53
CA SER A 84 7.88 6.97 23.49
C SER A 84 7.71 5.98 24.64
N LYS A 85 8.08 4.71 24.44
CA LYS A 85 8.08 3.66 25.48
C LYS A 85 9.41 3.58 26.24
N GLY A 86 10.38 4.43 25.92
CA GLY A 86 11.69 4.50 26.59
C GLY A 86 12.80 3.69 25.92
N VAL A 87 12.58 3.08 24.75
CA VAL A 87 13.64 2.39 23.99
C VAL A 87 14.22 3.37 22.97
N ASP A 88 15.49 3.73 23.13
CA ASP A 88 16.17 4.64 22.20
C ASP A 88 16.47 3.93 20.86
N LEU A 89 15.74 4.33 19.82
CA LEU A 89 15.86 3.83 18.45
C LEU A 89 15.76 5.00 17.48
N HIS A 90 16.69 5.08 16.54
CA HIS A 90 16.69 6.09 15.49
C HIS A 90 16.65 5.45 14.11
N ALA A 91 15.64 5.79 13.30
CA ALA A 91 15.44 5.15 11.99
C ALA A 91 16.57 5.43 10.99
N LEU A 92 17.14 6.65 10.98
CA LEU A 92 18.23 7.01 10.07
C LEU A 92 19.61 6.67 10.62
N GLY A 93 19.75 6.57 11.94
CA GLY A 93 21.05 6.41 12.61
C GLY A 93 21.37 4.94 12.82
N GLU A 94 20.37 4.15 13.19
CA GLU A 94 20.49 2.72 13.47
C GLU A 94 19.46 1.91 12.65
N PRO A 95 19.47 1.99 11.30
CA PRO A 95 18.44 1.39 10.45
C PRO A 95 18.37 -0.14 10.61
N THR A 96 19.51 -0.83 10.67
CA THR A 96 19.56 -2.29 10.80
C THR A 96 19.04 -2.79 12.14
N LYS A 97 19.38 -2.08 13.23
CA LYS A 97 18.88 -2.40 14.58
C LYS A 97 17.36 -2.23 14.63
N LEU A 98 16.86 -1.13 14.08
CA LEU A 98 15.43 -0.88 13.99
C LEU A 98 14.72 -1.95 13.18
N GLU A 99 15.26 -2.33 12.02
CA GLU A 99 14.65 -3.35 11.16
C GLU A 99 14.60 -4.72 11.85
N ASN A 100 15.67 -5.13 12.53
CA ASN A 100 15.70 -6.38 13.30
C ASN A 100 14.66 -6.37 14.43
N LEU A 101 14.56 -5.27 15.17
CA LEU A 101 13.55 -5.13 16.24
C LEU A 101 12.12 -5.10 15.69
N LYS A 102 11.89 -4.44 14.54
CA LYS A 102 10.59 -4.44 13.87
C LYS A 102 10.18 -5.85 13.46
N LYS A 103 11.10 -6.65 12.88
CA LYS A 103 10.85 -8.06 12.52
C LYS A 103 10.49 -8.92 13.72
N VAL A 104 11.24 -8.80 14.82
CA VAL A 104 10.94 -9.52 16.07
C VAL A 104 9.57 -9.13 16.61
N TYR A 105 9.29 -7.81 16.66
CA TYR A 105 8.01 -7.29 17.11
C TYR A 105 6.82 -7.78 16.26
N GLU A 106 6.95 -7.84 14.94
CA GLU A 106 5.91 -8.34 14.04
C GLU A 106 5.63 -9.83 14.27
N ASN A 107 6.67 -10.65 14.47
CA ASN A 107 6.52 -12.06 14.79
C ASN A 107 5.75 -12.27 16.09
N GLU A 108 6.13 -11.58 17.17
CA GLU A 108 5.46 -11.66 18.47
C GLU A 108 4.01 -11.15 18.39
N LYS A 109 3.78 -10.04 17.67
CA LYS A 109 2.45 -9.48 17.44
C LYS A 109 1.53 -10.46 16.72
N ASN A 110 2.04 -11.21 15.75
CA ASN A 110 1.28 -12.22 15.02
C ASN A 110 0.90 -13.42 15.90
N VAL A 111 1.83 -13.89 16.75
CA VAL A 111 1.55 -14.97 17.73
C VAL A 111 0.47 -14.55 18.72
N ILE A 112 0.56 -13.32 19.25
CA ILE A 112 -0.43 -12.76 20.18
C ILE A 112 -1.79 -12.61 19.49
N ARG A 113 -1.83 -12.06 18.27
CA ARG A 113 -3.07 -11.96 17.48
C ARG A 113 -3.71 -13.32 17.21
N GLY A 114 -2.92 -14.33 16.83
CA GLY A 114 -3.44 -15.68 16.61
C GLY A 114 -4.03 -16.30 17.87
N SER A 115 -3.38 -16.08 19.02
CA SER A 115 -3.90 -16.51 20.33
C SER A 115 -5.22 -15.81 20.68
N ILE A 116 -5.29 -14.49 20.49
CA ILE A 116 -6.52 -13.71 20.72
C ILE A 116 -7.65 -14.20 19.81
N ASN A 117 -7.38 -14.40 18.51
CA ASN A 117 -8.38 -14.90 17.56
C ASN A 117 -8.90 -16.29 17.96
N ARG A 118 -8.03 -17.18 18.45
CA ARG A 118 -8.44 -18.50 18.95
C ARG A 118 -9.34 -18.40 20.19
N ILE A 119 -8.98 -17.55 21.14
CA ILE A 119 -9.79 -17.30 22.34
C ILE A 119 -11.16 -16.74 21.94
N PHE A 120 -11.17 -15.77 21.04
CA PHE A 120 -12.38 -15.15 20.50
C PHE A 120 -13.29 -16.18 19.81
N LEU A 121 -12.75 -16.99 18.90
CA LEU A 121 -13.52 -18.05 18.23
C LEU A 121 -14.10 -19.07 19.22
N ARG A 122 -13.34 -19.45 20.26
CA ARG A 122 -13.84 -20.36 21.30
C ARG A 122 -15.02 -19.77 22.08
N SER A 123 -15.06 -18.45 22.28
CA SER A 123 -16.18 -17.78 22.92
C SER A 123 -17.43 -17.68 22.03
N MET A 124 -17.27 -17.78 20.70
CA MET A 124 -18.37 -17.70 19.73
C MET A 124 -19.07 -19.04 19.47
N VAL A 125 -18.45 -20.18 19.80
CA VAL A 125 -19.09 -21.49 19.64
C VAL A 125 -19.99 -21.75 20.86
N PRO A 126 -21.32 -21.91 20.69
CA PRO A 126 -22.21 -22.27 21.78
C PRO A 126 -21.81 -23.64 22.34
N ALA A 127 -21.78 -23.77 23.67
CA ALA A 127 -21.52 -25.06 24.31
C ALA A 127 -22.52 -26.12 23.78
N PRO A 128 -22.06 -27.34 23.44
CA PRO A 128 -22.97 -28.37 22.95
C PRO A 128 -24.04 -28.62 24.01
N SER A 129 -25.31 -28.44 23.63
CA SER A 129 -26.45 -28.81 24.46
C SER A 129 -26.28 -30.26 24.87
N LYS A 130 -26.13 -30.54 26.17
CA LYS A 130 -26.09 -31.90 26.69
C LYS A 130 -27.36 -32.60 26.21
N GLN A 131 -27.24 -33.50 25.24
CA GLN A 131 -28.33 -34.39 24.87
C GLN A 131 -28.62 -35.21 26.13
N SER A 132 -29.76 -34.95 26.76
CA SER A 132 -30.28 -35.78 27.84
C SER A 132 -30.41 -37.19 27.28
N GLN A 133 -29.69 -38.13 27.88
CA GLN A 133 -29.84 -39.55 27.57
C GLN A 133 -31.33 -39.90 27.68
N PRO A 134 -31.93 -40.59 26.68
CA PRO A 134 -33.29 -41.07 26.81
C PRO A 134 -33.34 -42.00 28.03
N LEU A 135 -34.26 -41.73 28.95
CA LEU A 135 -34.57 -42.65 30.02
C LEU A 135 -35.12 -43.92 29.36
N GLU A 136 -34.35 -45.00 29.39
CA GLU A 136 -34.87 -46.34 29.07
C GLU A 136 -35.96 -46.65 30.10
N CYS A 137 -37.21 -46.62 29.64
CA CYS A 137 -38.34 -47.11 30.41
C CYS A 137 -38.26 -48.64 30.41
N GLU A 138 -37.66 -49.22 31.43
CA GLU A 138 -37.86 -50.62 31.82
C GLU A 138 -39.38 -50.84 32.00
N GLY A 139 -40.01 -51.52 31.03
CA GLY A 139 -41.42 -51.85 31.06
C GLY A 139 -41.69 -53.08 31.94
N PRO A 140 -42.73 -53.08 32.79
CA PRO A 140 -43.13 -54.28 33.50
C PRO A 140 -44.14 -55.11 32.68
N GLY A 141 -43.91 -56.42 32.58
CA GLY A 141 -44.95 -57.42 32.24
C GLY A 141 -44.75 -58.17 30.94
#